data_AF-B4GGA7-F1
#
_entry.id   AF-B4GGA7-F1
#
_cell.length_a   1.000
_cell.length_b   1.000
_cell.length_c   1.000
_cell.angle_alpha   90.00
_cell.angle_beta   90.00
_cell.angle_gamma   90.00
#
_symmetry.space_group_name_H-M   'P 1'
#
loop_
_entity.id
_entity.type
_entity.pdbx_description
1 polymer ?
#
loop_
_entity_poly.entity_id
_entity_poly.type
_entity_poly.pdbx_seq_one_letter_code
_entity_poly.pdbx_strand_id
1 'polypeptide(L)'
;MNVENLKTPPTQLRNLVKHVNKRNFNETSEQINQFIKDHGLEADRSSLRYLFTAINFSDPSPTVTVQLQAKLLGGQLQRQLQSSSFVSNICFAFDQHFANSQKSLKPSETAELIGQVCRLTGINKLCECVFALAVTHSSHPELRESARDCLRGSITELLDSYLGNNNSSSATSGLQDISIDLLQYLLCCLKIYVTPKLHEQFLIKLREEFPRQAVPLILAPFLYGSTTAATSNPVRANASETDAEAEATTTTEIETASSSISPSTSSNSCGTDALNEVGIEDIYDHLSEIIFTNQVGTRIEGTLFHPMP
;
A
#
# COMPACT_ATOMS: atom_id res chain seq x y z
N MET A 1 15.90 -45.06 -16.24
CA MET A 1 14.86 -44.02 -16.04
C MET A 1 14.85 -43.67 -14.57
N ASN A 2 15.30 -42.47 -14.21
CA ASN A 2 15.49 -42.06 -12.82
C ASN A 2 14.17 -41.45 -12.29
N VAL A 3 13.55 -42.11 -11.31
CA VAL A 3 12.24 -41.77 -10.72
C VAL A 3 12.29 -40.57 -9.75
N GLU A 4 13.40 -39.85 -9.70
CA GLU A 4 13.65 -38.74 -8.78
C GLU A 4 12.89 -37.43 -9.13
N ASN A 5 12.23 -37.34 -10.29
CA ASN A 5 11.81 -36.05 -10.87
C ASN A 5 10.31 -35.71 -10.86
N LEU A 6 9.50 -36.34 -9.99
CA LEU A 6 8.06 -36.03 -9.86
C LEU A 6 7.67 -35.47 -8.48
N LYS A 7 8.55 -34.69 -7.83
CA LYS A 7 8.07 -33.85 -6.73
C LYS A 7 7.37 -32.66 -7.33
N THR A 8 6.09 -32.50 -7.02
CA THR A 8 5.36 -31.30 -7.43
C THR A 8 6.10 -30.06 -6.92
N PRO A 9 6.13 -28.95 -7.68
CA PRO A 9 6.84 -27.73 -7.29
C PRO A 9 6.59 -27.29 -5.82
N PRO A 10 5.36 -27.39 -5.27
CA PRO A 10 5.10 -27.07 -3.86
C PRO A 10 5.77 -28.03 -2.86
N THR A 11 5.97 -29.29 -3.21
CA THR A 11 6.61 -30.30 -2.36
C THR A 11 8.11 -30.06 -2.22
N GLN A 12 8.76 -29.59 -3.29
CA GLN A 12 10.18 -29.24 -3.26
C GLN A 12 10.45 -28.09 -2.28
N LEU A 13 9.68 -27.01 -2.39
CA LEU A 13 9.82 -25.83 -1.54
C LEU A 13 9.61 -26.16 -0.05
N ARG A 14 8.60 -26.96 0.26
CA ARG A 14 8.34 -27.43 1.63
C ARG A 14 9.51 -28.25 2.18
N ASN A 15 10.11 -29.13 1.37
CA ASN A 15 11.24 -29.95 1.81
C ASN A 15 12.49 -29.10 2.06
N LEU A 16 12.77 -28.12 1.20
CA LEU A 16 13.86 -27.17 1.37
C LEU A 16 13.75 -26.44 2.72
N VAL A 17 12.59 -25.87 3.01
CA VAL A 17 12.34 -25.16 4.28
C VAL A 17 12.42 -26.09 5.48
N LYS A 18 11.86 -27.31 5.38
CA LYS A 18 11.83 -28.27 6.49
C LYS A 18 13.21 -28.79 6.88
N HIS A 19 14.11 -28.94 5.91
CA HIS A 19 15.43 -29.57 6.11
C HIS A 19 16.60 -28.58 6.10
N VAL A 20 16.30 -27.28 6.22
CA VAL A 20 17.34 -26.24 6.35
C VAL A 20 18.17 -26.46 7.62
N ASN A 21 19.48 -26.30 7.48
CA ASN A 21 20.46 -26.36 8.54
C ASN A 21 21.66 -25.46 8.19
N LYS A 22 22.62 -25.33 9.09
CA LYS A 22 23.75 -24.42 8.90
C LYS A 22 24.60 -24.72 7.66
N ARG A 23 24.68 -25.99 7.23
CA ARG A 23 25.52 -26.42 6.10
C ARG A 23 24.88 -26.12 4.74
N ASN A 24 23.56 -26.25 4.64
CA ASN A 24 22.83 -26.06 3.39
C ASN A 24 22.07 -24.73 3.32
N PHE A 25 22.22 -23.82 4.29
CA PHE A 25 21.44 -22.58 4.34
C PHE A 25 21.56 -21.74 3.06
N ASN A 26 22.80 -21.48 2.60
CA ASN A 26 23.03 -20.68 1.39
C ASN A 26 22.45 -21.35 0.16
N GLU A 27 22.72 -22.65 0.00
CA GLU A 27 22.19 -23.47 -1.10
C GLU A 27 20.65 -23.49 -1.10
N THR A 28 20.04 -23.66 0.09
CA THR A 28 18.58 -23.65 0.27
C THR A 28 18.00 -22.29 -0.13
N SER A 29 18.64 -21.19 0.28
CA SER A 29 18.24 -19.83 -0.09
C SER A 29 18.31 -19.63 -1.60
N GLU A 30 19.43 -20.01 -2.24
CA GLU A 30 19.61 -19.92 -3.69
C GLU A 30 18.59 -20.77 -4.45
N GLN A 31 18.34 -22.01 -4.01
CA GLN A 31 17.36 -22.89 -4.64
C GLN A 31 15.93 -22.33 -4.53
N ILE A 32 15.54 -21.77 -3.39
CA ILE A 32 14.24 -21.09 -3.25
C ILE A 32 14.15 -19.92 -4.24
N ASN A 33 15.21 -19.11 -4.33
CA ASN A 33 15.23 -17.94 -5.22
C ASN A 33 15.18 -18.32 -6.69
N GLN A 34 15.91 -19.37 -7.08
CA GLN A 34 15.90 -19.91 -8.42
C GLN A 34 14.52 -20.50 -8.77
N PHE A 35 13.92 -21.23 -7.83
CA PHE A 35 12.57 -21.76 -8.00
C PHE A 35 11.53 -20.66 -8.22
N ILE A 36 11.61 -19.55 -7.47
CA ILE A 36 10.73 -18.38 -7.67
C ILE A 36 10.96 -17.76 -9.05
N LYS A 37 12.22 -17.67 -9.49
CA LYS A 37 12.56 -17.15 -10.83
C LYS A 37 11.98 -18.02 -11.94
N ASP A 38 12.01 -19.34 -11.77
CA ASP A 38 11.57 -20.30 -12.80
C ASP A 38 10.04 -20.44 -12.88
N HIS A 39 9.34 -20.24 -11.76
CA HIS A 39 7.90 -20.47 -11.67
C HIS A 39 7.07 -19.20 -11.42
N GLY A 40 7.72 -18.05 -11.24
CA GLY A 40 7.09 -16.73 -11.13
C GLY A 40 6.30 -16.51 -9.85
N LEU A 41 5.25 -15.68 -9.95
CA LEU A 41 4.51 -15.11 -8.82
C LEU A 41 3.87 -16.17 -7.91
N GLU A 42 3.36 -17.27 -8.47
CA GLU A 42 2.70 -18.31 -7.66
C GLU A 42 3.70 -19.06 -6.76
N ALA A 43 4.93 -19.24 -7.25
CA ALA A 43 6.02 -19.81 -6.46
C ALA A 43 6.50 -18.84 -5.37
N ASP A 44 6.58 -17.55 -5.69
CA ASP A 44 6.90 -16.51 -4.71
C ASP A 44 5.91 -16.51 -3.54
N ARG A 45 4.62 -16.42 -3.88
CA ARG A 45 3.51 -16.51 -2.93
C ARG A 45 3.54 -17.80 -2.09
N SER A 46 3.79 -18.93 -2.75
CA SER A 46 3.90 -20.23 -2.08
C SER A 46 5.10 -20.29 -1.13
N SER A 47 6.24 -19.68 -1.49
CA SER A 47 7.46 -19.67 -0.67
C SER A 47 7.21 -18.99 0.68
N LEU A 48 6.61 -17.81 0.66
CA LEU A 48 6.24 -17.07 1.85
C LEU A 48 5.29 -17.90 2.71
N ARG A 49 4.26 -18.49 2.11
CA ARG A 49 3.28 -19.32 2.84
C ARG A 49 3.95 -20.48 3.57
N TYR A 50 4.85 -21.21 2.92
CA TYR A 50 5.54 -22.32 3.58
C TYR A 50 6.51 -21.86 4.68
N LEU A 51 7.18 -20.74 4.48
CA LEU A 51 8.07 -20.16 5.49
C LEU A 51 7.30 -19.69 6.73
N PHE A 52 6.20 -18.93 6.55
CA PHE A 52 5.36 -18.51 7.66
C PHE A 52 4.75 -19.71 8.41
N THR A 53 4.24 -20.72 7.71
CA THR A 53 3.64 -21.91 8.35
C THR A 53 4.65 -22.83 9.03
N ALA A 54 5.94 -22.75 8.70
CA ALA A 54 6.99 -23.55 9.34
C ALA A 54 7.42 -23.00 10.71
N ILE A 55 7.09 -21.74 11.02
CA ILE A 55 7.60 -21.03 12.19
C ILE A 55 6.47 -20.80 13.19
N ASN A 56 6.73 -21.13 14.46
CA ASN A 56 5.91 -20.66 15.57
C ASN A 56 6.55 -19.39 16.15
N PHE A 57 5.96 -18.23 15.86
CA PHE A 57 6.50 -16.93 16.29
C PHE A 57 6.33 -16.64 17.78
N SER A 58 5.49 -17.42 18.47
CA SER A 58 5.22 -17.27 19.91
C SER A 58 6.15 -18.13 20.79
N ASP A 59 7.04 -18.94 20.21
CA ASP A 59 8.01 -19.74 20.95
C ASP A 59 9.14 -18.85 21.52
N PRO A 60 9.30 -18.75 22.85
CA PRO A 60 10.35 -17.92 23.45
C PRO A 60 11.76 -18.50 23.26
N SER A 61 11.91 -19.77 22.87
CA SER A 61 13.21 -20.43 22.69
C SER A 61 13.27 -21.19 21.35
N PRO A 62 13.27 -20.46 20.21
CA PRO A 62 13.27 -21.08 18.89
C PRO A 62 14.52 -21.93 18.66
N THR A 63 14.33 -23.15 18.16
CA THR A 63 15.44 -24.03 17.78
C THR A 63 16.31 -23.41 16.69
N VAL A 64 17.55 -23.90 16.54
CA VAL A 64 18.46 -23.46 15.47
C VAL A 64 17.81 -23.57 14.08
N THR A 65 17.04 -24.62 13.82
CA THR A 65 16.32 -24.80 12.56
C THR A 65 15.28 -23.70 12.36
N VAL A 66 14.50 -23.37 13.39
CA VAL A 66 13.50 -22.29 13.33
C VAL A 66 14.17 -20.94 13.11
N GLN A 67 15.31 -20.67 13.75
CA GLN A 67 16.08 -19.44 13.52
C GLN A 67 16.56 -19.33 12.06
N LEU A 68 17.00 -20.44 11.46
CA LEU A 68 17.37 -20.47 10.04
C LEU A 68 16.16 -20.29 9.13
N GLN A 69 15.02 -20.89 9.44
CA GLN A 69 13.77 -20.67 8.71
C GLN A 69 13.31 -19.20 8.79
N ALA A 70 13.42 -18.58 9.97
CA ALA A 70 13.12 -17.17 10.15
C ALA A 70 14.07 -16.27 9.34
N LYS A 71 15.35 -16.63 9.26
CA LYS A 71 16.32 -15.92 8.41
C LYS A 71 15.99 -16.06 6.91
N LEU A 72 15.55 -17.24 6.47
CA LEU A 72 15.04 -17.42 5.10
C LEU A 72 13.80 -16.57 4.84
N LEU A 73 12.85 -16.55 5.79
CA LEU A 73 11.66 -15.71 5.72
C LEU A 73 12.03 -14.23 5.63
N GLY A 74 12.96 -13.76 6.46
CA GLY A 74 13.44 -12.37 6.41
C GLY A 74 14.02 -12.00 5.05
N GLY A 75 14.79 -12.90 4.42
CA GLY A 75 15.29 -12.72 3.06
C GLY A 75 14.17 -12.65 2.01
N GLN A 76 13.14 -13.50 2.11
CA GLN A 76 12.00 -13.44 1.19
C GLN A 76 11.13 -12.19 1.40
N LEU A 77 10.97 -11.73 2.64
CA LEU A 77 10.27 -10.48 2.93
C LEU A 77 11.03 -9.27 2.35
N GLN A 78 12.37 -9.25 2.44
CA GLN A 78 13.17 -8.20 1.81
C GLN A 78 13.09 -8.23 0.27
N ARG A 79 13.01 -9.42 -0.35
CA ARG A 79 12.76 -9.56 -1.79
C ARG A 79 11.44 -8.91 -2.19
N GLN A 80 10.41 -8.99 -1.36
CA GLN A 80 9.10 -8.40 -1.66
C GLN A 80 9.16 -6.87 -1.84
N LEU A 81 10.19 -6.18 -1.33
CA LEU A 81 10.36 -4.73 -1.54
C LEU A 81 10.50 -4.34 -3.02
N GLN A 82 10.90 -5.29 -3.88
CA GLN A 82 11.05 -5.10 -5.31
C GLN A 82 9.87 -5.66 -6.12
N SER A 83 8.86 -6.22 -5.44
CA SER A 83 7.72 -6.86 -6.08
C SER A 83 6.49 -5.97 -6.05
N SER A 84 5.82 -5.81 -7.20
CA SER A 84 4.53 -5.11 -7.27
C SER A 84 3.38 -5.89 -6.61
N SER A 85 3.53 -7.20 -6.41
CA SER A 85 2.52 -8.07 -5.80
C SER A 85 2.68 -8.24 -4.29
N PHE A 86 3.57 -7.48 -3.64
CA PHE A 86 3.95 -7.71 -2.25
C PHE A 86 2.77 -7.76 -1.28
N VAL A 87 1.78 -6.85 -1.44
CA VAL A 87 0.59 -6.82 -0.58
C VAL A 87 -0.16 -8.15 -0.68
N SER A 88 -0.50 -8.57 -1.90
CA SER A 88 -1.24 -9.81 -2.13
C SER A 88 -0.47 -11.07 -1.67
N ASN A 89 0.85 -11.10 -1.89
CA ASN A 89 1.70 -12.21 -1.51
C ASN A 89 1.81 -12.36 0.02
N ILE A 90 2.08 -11.25 0.70
CA ILE A 90 2.22 -11.20 2.16
C ILE A 90 0.88 -11.51 2.82
N CYS A 91 -0.21 -10.84 2.41
CA CYS A 91 -1.55 -11.11 2.97
C CYS A 91 -1.94 -12.57 2.81
N PHE A 92 -1.83 -13.13 1.59
CA PHE A 92 -2.19 -14.53 1.36
C PHE A 92 -1.41 -15.49 2.25
N ALA A 93 -0.10 -15.28 2.39
CA ALA A 93 0.75 -16.16 3.17
C ALA A 93 0.51 -16.02 4.68
N PHE A 94 0.40 -14.78 5.15
CA PHE A 94 0.28 -14.46 6.57
C PHE A 94 -1.13 -14.75 7.11
N ASP A 95 -2.18 -14.46 6.33
CA ASP A 95 -3.57 -14.78 6.69
C ASP A 95 -3.75 -16.29 6.87
N GLN A 96 -3.12 -17.11 6.01
CA GLN A 96 -3.14 -18.56 6.19
C GLN A 96 -2.37 -19.03 7.43
N HIS A 97 -1.21 -18.44 7.72
CA HIS A 97 -0.48 -18.73 8.96
C HIS A 97 -1.33 -18.39 10.20
N PHE A 98 -1.97 -17.22 10.16
CA PHE A 98 -2.83 -16.76 11.24
C PHE A 98 -4.05 -17.65 11.39
N ALA A 99 -4.79 -17.97 10.32
CA ALA A 99 -5.95 -18.85 10.37
C ALA A 99 -5.64 -20.24 10.96
N ASN A 100 -4.44 -20.77 10.68
CA ASN A 100 -3.98 -22.04 11.24
C ASN A 100 -3.65 -21.96 12.75
N SER A 101 -3.30 -20.77 13.24
CA SER A 101 -2.83 -20.54 14.61
C SER A 101 -3.89 -19.88 15.50
N GLN A 102 -4.89 -19.22 14.93
CA GLN A 102 -5.85 -18.34 15.61
C GLN A 102 -6.60 -19.03 16.76
N LYS A 103 -6.91 -20.33 16.64
CA LYS A 103 -7.60 -21.08 17.70
C LYS A 103 -6.77 -21.24 18.97
N SER A 104 -5.45 -21.12 18.87
CA SER A 104 -4.52 -21.24 19.99
C SER A 104 -4.00 -19.89 20.49
N LEU A 105 -4.14 -18.83 19.69
CA LEU A 105 -3.58 -17.51 20.00
C LEU A 105 -4.52 -16.74 20.93
N LYS A 106 -3.96 -16.23 22.02
CA LYS A 106 -4.63 -15.28 22.91
C LYS A 106 -4.66 -13.89 22.26
N PRO A 107 -5.63 -13.02 22.61
CA PRO A 107 -5.68 -11.65 22.07
C PRO A 107 -4.37 -10.86 22.23
N SER A 108 -3.67 -11.02 23.35
CA SER A 108 -2.36 -10.40 23.59
C SER A 108 -1.26 -10.90 22.65
N GLU A 109 -1.34 -12.16 22.22
CA GLU A 109 -0.37 -12.76 21.30
C GLU A 109 -0.62 -12.27 19.87
N THR A 110 -1.89 -12.11 19.48
CA THR A 110 -2.27 -11.49 18.20
C THR A 110 -1.75 -10.05 18.09
N ALA A 111 -1.88 -9.26 19.17
CA ALA A 111 -1.40 -7.87 19.18
C ALA A 111 0.12 -7.77 18.95
N GLU A 112 0.88 -8.72 19.49
CA GLU A 112 2.35 -8.77 19.39
C GLU A 112 2.87 -9.51 18.15
N LEU A 113 2.02 -10.25 17.43
CA LEU A 113 2.44 -11.20 16.40
C LEU A 113 3.30 -10.55 15.31
N ILE A 114 2.92 -9.37 14.83
CA ILE A 114 3.67 -8.64 13.80
C ILE A 114 5.05 -8.23 14.34
N GLY A 115 5.11 -7.75 15.58
CA GLY A 115 6.37 -7.46 16.26
C GLY A 115 7.23 -8.70 16.45
N GLN A 116 6.64 -9.85 16.77
CA GLN A 116 7.35 -11.14 16.87
C GLN A 116 7.95 -11.56 15.52
N VAL A 117 7.22 -11.40 14.41
CA VAL A 117 7.74 -11.67 13.05
C VAL A 117 8.94 -10.78 12.76
N CYS A 118 8.83 -9.46 12.98
CA CYS A 118 9.92 -8.51 12.73
C CYS A 118 11.17 -8.87 13.56
N ARG A 119 11.01 -9.12 14.87
CA ARG A 119 12.11 -9.47 15.78
C ARG A 119 12.79 -10.79 15.39
N LEU A 120 12.00 -11.83 15.11
CA LEU A 120 12.54 -13.17 14.84
C LEU A 120 13.22 -13.26 13.46
N THR A 121 12.70 -12.54 12.47
CA THR A 121 13.27 -12.52 11.11
C THR A 121 14.46 -11.57 10.98
N GLY A 122 14.55 -10.54 11.83
CA GLY A 122 15.63 -9.55 11.79
C GLY A 122 15.63 -8.71 10.52
N ILE A 123 14.46 -8.50 9.91
CA ILE A 123 14.30 -7.62 8.75
C ILE A 123 14.61 -6.16 9.12
N ASN A 124 15.05 -5.37 8.15
CA ASN A 124 15.33 -3.95 8.39
C ASN A 124 14.05 -3.14 8.58
N LYS A 125 14.18 -1.92 9.11
CA LYS A 125 13.04 -1.06 9.46
C LYS A 125 12.12 -0.74 8.27
N LEU A 126 12.68 -0.52 7.08
CA LEU A 126 11.88 -0.32 5.87
C LEU A 126 11.00 -1.56 5.59
N CYS A 127 11.60 -2.75 5.66
CA CYS A 127 10.89 -4.00 5.44
C CYS A 127 9.85 -4.29 6.53
N GLU A 128 10.09 -3.91 7.79
CA GLU A 128 9.06 -3.94 8.84
C GLU A 128 7.86 -3.08 8.47
N CYS A 129 8.10 -1.84 8.02
CA CYS A 129 7.04 -0.92 7.61
C CYS A 129 6.24 -1.49 6.44
N VAL A 130 6.91 -2.03 5.41
CA VAL A 130 6.25 -2.60 4.23
C VAL A 130 5.48 -3.88 4.58
N PHE A 131 6.03 -4.73 5.45
CA PHE A 131 5.33 -5.90 5.96
C PHE A 131 4.06 -5.50 6.71
N ALA A 132 4.16 -4.60 7.70
CA ALA A 132 3.00 -4.11 8.44
C ALA A 132 1.98 -3.44 7.50
N LEU A 133 2.44 -2.60 6.58
CA LEU A 133 1.58 -1.93 5.59
C LEU A 133 0.84 -2.92 4.70
N ALA A 134 1.49 -3.99 4.23
CA ALA A 134 0.82 -5.07 3.53
C ALA A 134 -0.28 -5.71 4.40
N VAL A 135 0.04 -6.06 5.65
CA VAL A 135 -0.91 -6.71 6.57
C VAL A 135 -2.12 -5.81 6.92
N THR A 136 -2.06 -4.50 6.72
CA THR A 136 -3.25 -3.63 6.84
C THR A 136 -4.37 -3.99 5.84
N HIS A 137 -4.07 -4.77 4.80
CA HIS A 137 -5.01 -5.32 3.81
C HIS A 137 -5.43 -6.77 4.09
N SER A 138 -5.04 -7.34 5.24
CA SER A 138 -5.43 -8.69 5.67
C SER A 138 -6.94 -8.93 5.64
N SER A 139 -7.38 -10.16 5.36
CA SER A 139 -8.78 -10.56 5.52
C SER A 139 -9.25 -10.60 6.98
N HIS A 140 -8.33 -10.51 7.95
CA HIS A 140 -8.59 -10.60 9.38
C HIS A 140 -8.57 -9.21 10.05
N PRO A 141 -9.70 -8.69 10.56
CA PRO A 141 -9.78 -7.38 11.20
C PRO A 141 -8.75 -7.15 12.31
N GLU A 142 -8.54 -8.16 13.15
CA GLU A 142 -7.59 -8.17 14.27
C GLU A 142 -6.14 -8.00 13.83
N LEU A 143 -5.75 -8.61 12.70
CA LEU A 143 -4.43 -8.40 12.11
C LEU A 143 -4.30 -7.00 11.53
N ARG A 144 -5.35 -6.50 10.87
CA ARG A 144 -5.33 -5.13 10.33
C ARG A 144 -5.15 -4.09 11.44
N GLU A 145 -5.78 -4.28 12.59
CA GLU A 145 -5.63 -3.40 13.74
C GLU A 145 -4.20 -3.44 14.31
N SER A 146 -3.70 -4.64 14.66
CA SER A 146 -2.32 -4.83 15.11
C SER A 146 -1.29 -4.26 14.12
N ALA A 147 -1.53 -4.42 12.81
CA ALA A 147 -0.67 -3.90 11.76
C ALA A 147 -0.63 -2.38 11.72
N ARG A 148 -1.78 -1.71 11.87
CA ARG A 148 -1.81 -0.24 11.91
C ARG A 148 -1.05 0.29 13.12
N ASP A 149 -1.18 -0.35 14.27
CA ASP A 149 -0.48 0.07 15.48
C ASP A 149 1.03 -0.13 15.36
N CYS A 150 1.47 -1.29 14.89
CA CYS A 150 2.88 -1.56 14.61
C CYS A 150 3.45 -0.61 13.55
N LEU A 151 2.68 -0.32 12.50
CA LEU A 151 3.09 0.57 11.41
C LEU A 151 3.31 2.00 11.91
N ARG A 152 2.42 2.57 12.74
CA ARG A 152 2.59 3.94 13.28
C ARG A 152 3.92 4.12 14.01
N GLY A 153 4.32 3.14 14.81
CA GLY A 153 5.60 3.17 15.52
C GLY A 153 6.79 3.04 14.56
N SER A 154 6.78 1.99 13.74
CA SER A 154 7.90 1.67 12.83
C SER A 154 8.11 2.74 11.75
N ILE A 155 7.06 3.32 11.18
CA ILE A 155 7.19 4.38 10.16
C ILE A 155 7.74 5.68 10.76
N THR A 156 7.33 6.02 11.98
CA THR A 156 7.85 7.19 12.68
C THR A 156 9.34 7.03 12.92
N GLU A 157 9.76 5.86 13.44
CA GLU A 157 11.16 5.53 13.65
C GLU A 157 11.98 5.55 12.35
N LEU A 158 11.43 5.00 11.26
CA LEU A 158 12.04 5.01 9.92
C LEU A 158 12.33 6.43 9.44
N LEU A 159 11.31 7.30 9.52
CA LEU A 159 11.41 8.68 9.06
C LEU A 159 12.36 9.51 9.94
N ASP A 160 12.30 9.37 11.26
CA ASP A 160 13.22 10.08 12.16
C ASP A 160 14.67 9.66 11.94
N SER A 161 14.92 8.35 11.71
CA SER A 161 16.23 7.85 11.31
C SER A 161 16.69 8.43 9.98
N TYR A 162 15.81 8.47 8.98
CA TYR A 162 16.12 9.06 7.68
C TYR A 162 16.38 10.56 7.76
N LEU A 163 15.62 11.31 8.58
CA LEU A 163 15.79 12.75 8.78
C LEU A 163 17.06 13.10 9.58
N GLY A 164 17.65 12.13 10.29
CA GLY A 164 18.78 12.37 11.19
C GLY A 164 18.36 12.94 12.54
N ASN A 165 17.09 12.81 12.91
CA ASN A 165 16.54 13.26 14.19
C ASN A 165 16.98 12.37 15.36
N ASN A 166 17.40 11.13 15.07
CA ASN A 166 17.86 10.16 16.06
C ASN A 166 19.39 10.05 16.09
N ASN A 167 19.97 10.02 17.30
CA ASN A 167 21.41 9.86 17.55
C ASN A 167 21.94 8.44 17.28
N SER A 168 21.09 7.50 16.89
CA SER A 168 21.54 6.21 16.37
C SER A 168 22.15 6.45 14.99
N SER A 169 23.38 5.96 14.82
CA SER A 169 24.15 6.07 13.58
C SER A 169 23.27 5.99 12.34
N SER A 170 23.54 6.87 11.35
CA SER A 170 22.95 7.00 10.01
C SER A 170 23.04 5.72 9.13
N ALA A 171 23.18 4.55 9.75
CA ALA A 171 23.19 3.24 9.14
C ALA A 171 21.83 2.95 8.52
N THR A 172 21.69 3.40 7.27
CA THR A 172 20.82 2.84 6.25
C THR A 172 19.37 2.69 6.72
N SER A 173 18.61 3.79 6.70
CA SER A 173 17.15 3.72 6.88
C SER A 173 16.47 2.81 5.84
N GLY A 174 17.18 2.22 4.87
CA GLY A 174 16.64 1.46 3.74
C GLY A 174 15.92 2.35 2.73
N LEU A 175 15.50 3.53 3.16
CA LEU A 175 14.74 4.50 2.38
C LEU A 175 15.58 5.19 1.29
N GLN A 176 16.91 5.14 1.39
CA GLN A 176 17.80 5.63 0.32
C GLN A 176 17.80 4.70 -0.90
N ASP A 177 17.63 3.40 -0.70
CA ASP A 177 17.65 2.38 -1.75
C ASP A 177 16.23 1.88 -2.11
N ILE A 178 15.19 2.62 -1.69
CA ILE A 178 13.80 2.28 -1.96
C ILE A 178 13.49 2.43 -3.46
N SER A 179 12.68 1.53 -4.01
CA SER A 179 12.19 1.68 -5.38
C SER A 179 11.20 2.84 -5.47
N ILE A 180 11.13 3.49 -6.64
CA ILE A 180 10.23 4.63 -6.87
C ILE A 180 8.76 4.22 -6.66
N ASP A 181 8.36 3.03 -7.11
CA ASP A 181 6.99 2.53 -6.96
C ASP A 181 6.62 2.32 -5.48
N LEU A 182 7.55 1.77 -4.69
CA LEU A 182 7.33 1.55 -3.27
C LEU A 182 7.33 2.87 -2.49
N LEU A 183 8.19 3.83 -2.86
CA LEU A 183 8.18 5.17 -2.30
C LEU A 183 6.87 5.89 -2.60
N GLN A 184 6.35 5.79 -3.83
CA GLN A 184 5.05 6.32 -4.19
C GLN A 184 3.96 5.71 -3.32
N TYR A 185 3.93 4.38 -3.19
CA TYR A 185 2.95 3.70 -2.37
C TYR A 185 3.00 4.15 -0.90
N LEU A 186 4.21 4.31 -0.35
CA LEU A 186 4.40 4.84 1.00
C LEU A 186 3.82 6.25 1.13
N LEU A 187 4.11 7.15 0.18
CA LEU A 187 3.60 8.52 0.15
C LEU A 187 2.07 8.59 0.08
N CYS A 188 1.42 7.66 -0.63
CA CYS A 188 -0.05 7.60 -0.72
C CYS A 188 -0.72 7.43 0.64
N CYS A 189 -0.11 6.67 1.54
CA CYS A 189 -0.70 6.32 2.84
C CYS A 189 -0.10 7.08 4.02
N LEU A 190 1.00 7.80 3.81
CA LEU A 190 1.84 8.31 4.90
C LEU A 190 1.08 9.17 5.91
N LYS A 191 0.21 10.07 5.42
CA LYS A 191 -0.62 10.99 6.24
C LYS A 191 -1.51 10.28 7.26
N ILE A 192 -1.82 9.00 7.04
CA ILE A 192 -2.65 8.20 7.95
C ILE A 192 -1.87 7.78 9.20
N TYR A 193 -0.54 7.65 9.09
CA TYR A 193 0.30 7.01 10.10
C TYR A 193 1.26 7.95 10.82
N VAL A 194 1.53 9.13 10.26
CA VAL A 194 2.49 10.09 10.84
C VAL A 194 1.84 11.41 11.19
N THR A 195 2.48 12.17 12.08
CA THR A 195 2.04 13.53 12.41
C THR A 195 2.22 14.49 11.22
N PRO A 196 1.40 15.54 11.10
CA PRO A 196 1.55 16.53 10.02
C PRO A 196 2.95 17.16 9.96
N LYS A 197 3.56 17.40 11.13
CA LYS A 197 4.91 17.95 11.25
C LYS A 197 5.97 17.00 10.68
N LEU A 198 5.92 15.72 11.05
CA LEU A 198 6.88 14.72 10.55
C LEU A 198 6.71 14.49 9.04
N HIS A 199 5.46 14.45 8.57
CA HIS A 199 5.14 14.38 7.15
C HIS A 199 5.75 15.54 6.36
N GLU A 200 5.60 16.78 6.84
CA GLU A 200 6.16 17.96 6.17
C GLU A 200 7.69 17.94 6.13
N GLN A 201 8.34 17.61 7.24
CA GLN A 201 9.81 17.47 7.29
C GLN A 201 10.31 16.42 6.30
N PHE A 202 9.64 15.28 6.23
CA PHE A 202 9.96 14.23 5.28
C PHE A 202 9.83 14.70 3.83
N LEU A 203 8.74 15.39 3.49
CA LEU A 203 8.55 15.94 2.15
C LEU A 203 9.59 17.01 1.79
N ILE A 204 10.00 17.86 2.73
CA ILE A 204 11.06 18.86 2.50
C ILE A 204 12.35 18.14 2.11
N LYS A 205 12.78 17.15 2.90
CA LYS A 205 13.99 16.37 2.60
C LYS A 205 13.90 15.62 1.27
N LEU A 206 12.77 14.98 0.98
CA LEU A 206 12.56 14.31 -0.31
C LEU A 206 12.62 15.27 -1.50
N ARG A 207 12.14 16.52 -1.37
CA ARG A 207 12.22 17.51 -2.45
C ARG A 207 13.64 18.00 -2.71
N GLU A 208 14.54 17.89 -1.73
CA GLU A 208 15.97 18.14 -1.92
C GLU A 208 16.61 17.01 -2.73
N GLU A 209 16.24 15.76 -2.47
CA GLU A 209 16.72 14.58 -3.20
C GLU A 209 16.09 14.43 -4.60
N PHE A 210 14.84 14.88 -4.76
CA PHE A 210 14.09 14.83 -6.01
C PHE A 210 13.63 16.23 -6.44
N PRO A 211 14.54 17.10 -6.94
CA PRO A 211 14.20 18.46 -7.33
C PRO A 211 13.19 18.46 -8.49
N ARG A 212 12.40 19.55 -8.61
CA ARG A 212 11.25 19.63 -9.52
C ARG A 212 11.59 19.36 -10.99
N GLN A 213 12.82 19.61 -11.42
CA GLN A 213 13.27 19.37 -12.80
C GLN A 213 13.66 17.91 -13.07
N ALA A 214 13.94 17.12 -12.03
CA ALA A 214 14.44 15.74 -12.15
C ALA A 214 13.58 14.71 -11.39
N VAL A 215 12.51 15.14 -10.73
CA VAL A 215 11.57 14.25 -10.02
C VAL A 215 10.91 13.28 -11.01
N PRO A 216 10.86 11.97 -10.72
CA PRO A 216 10.07 11.03 -11.49
C PRO A 216 8.61 11.48 -11.58
N LEU A 217 8.01 11.42 -12.78
CA LEU A 217 6.65 11.90 -13.03
C LEU A 217 5.61 11.34 -12.05
N ILE A 218 5.81 10.09 -11.63
CA ILE A 218 4.93 9.38 -10.71
C ILE A 218 4.98 9.92 -9.27
N LEU A 219 6.10 10.54 -8.86
CA LEU A 219 6.27 11.16 -7.54
C LEU A 219 5.87 12.63 -7.51
N ALA A 220 5.89 13.32 -8.66
CA ALA A 220 5.63 14.76 -8.74
C ALA A 220 4.30 15.21 -8.09
N PRO A 221 3.16 14.51 -8.25
CA PRO A 221 1.91 14.87 -7.58
C PRO A 221 1.99 14.78 -6.06
N PHE A 222 2.77 13.84 -5.52
CA PHE A 222 2.90 13.63 -4.07
C PHE A 222 3.87 14.62 -3.43
N LEU A 223 4.93 15.02 -4.16
CA LEU A 223 5.92 15.97 -3.67
C LEU A 223 5.51 17.43 -3.90
N TYR A 224 4.91 17.76 -5.04
CA TYR A 224 4.65 19.15 -5.47
C TYR A 224 3.18 19.45 -5.75
N GLY A 225 2.29 18.46 -5.64
CA GLY A 225 0.86 18.68 -5.76
C GLY A 225 0.40 19.69 -4.71
N SER A 226 -0.03 20.86 -5.18
CA SER A 226 -0.58 21.89 -4.31
C SER A 226 -1.88 21.38 -3.70
N THR A 227 -2.02 21.48 -2.38
CA THR A 227 -3.33 21.76 -1.81
C THR A 227 -3.76 23.08 -2.42
N THR A 228 -4.55 23.07 -3.48
CA THR A 228 -5.20 24.26 -4.02
C THR A 228 -6.33 24.65 -3.07
N ALA A 229 -5.96 25.16 -1.90
CA ALA A 229 -6.83 25.98 -1.07
C ALA A 229 -6.40 27.44 -1.31
N ALA A 230 -7.17 28.11 -2.16
CA ALA A 230 -7.32 29.56 -2.27
C ALA A 230 -6.05 30.42 -2.06
N THR A 231 -5.32 30.68 -3.14
CA THR A 231 -4.82 32.04 -3.39
C THR A 231 -4.96 32.30 -4.89
N SER A 232 -6.19 32.52 -5.32
CA SER A 232 -6.45 33.29 -6.53
C SER A 232 -6.01 34.73 -6.25
N ASN A 233 -4.72 35.00 -6.41
CA ASN A 233 -4.29 36.36 -6.71
C ASN A 233 -4.81 36.64 -8.12
N PRO A 234 -5.76 37.58 -8.32
CA PRO A 234 -6.06 38.01 -9.66
C PRO A 234 -4.80 38.73 -10.16
N VAL A 235 -4.18 38.17 -11.20
CA VAL A 235 -3.21 38.90 -12.01
C VAL A 235 -3.95 40.10 -12.58
N ARG A 236 -3.71 41.28 -12.00
CA ARG A 236 -4.13 42.56 -12.54
C ARG A 236 -3.32 42.77 -13.82
N ALA A 237 -3.92 42.40 -14.95
CA ALA A 237 -3.47 42.84 -16.26
C ALA A 237 -3.65 44.37 -16.31
N ASN A 238 -2.55 45.11 -16.12
CA ASN A 238 -2.50 46.52 -16.47
C ASN A 238 -2.44 46.61 -18.00
N ALA A 239 -3.60 46.78 -18.64
CA ALA A 239 -3.68 47.38 -19.95
C ALA A 239 -3.89 48.89 -19.74
N SER A 240 -2.86 49.66 -20.10
CA SER A 240 -2.89 51.10 -20.19
C SER A 240 -3.72 51.51 -21.40
N GLU A 241 -4.85 52.18 -21.18
CA GLU A 241 -5.48 53.02 -22.19
C GLU A 241 -5.83 54.37 -21.55
N THR A 242 -5.18 55.40 -22.09
CA THR A 242 -5.46 56.83 -21.97
C THR A 242 -6.70 57.18 -22.79
N ASP A 243 -7.68 57.87 -22.22
CA ASP A 243 -7.97 59.29 -22.53
C ASP A 243 -9.31 59.80 -21.94
N ALA A 244 -9.27 61.11 -21.63
CA ALA A 244 -10.34 62.12 -21.64
C ALA A 244 -11.48 62.15 -20.60
N GLU A 245 -11.34 63.16 -19.71
CA GLU A 245 -12.31 64.17 -19.23
C GLU A 245 -13.83 63.86 -19.15
N ALA A 246 -14.42 64.11 -17.96
CA ALA A 246 -15.35 65.23 -17.73
C ALA A 246 -15.85 65.29 -16.27
N GLU A 247 -16.21 66.50 -15.87
CA GLU A 247 -16.50 67.03 -14.53
C GLU A 247 -17.71 66.46 -13.73
N ALA A 248 -17.66 66.82 -12.43
CA ALA A 248 -18.76 67.22 -11.54
C ALA A 248 -19.59 66.14 -10.83
N THR A 249 -20.17 66.32 -9.64
CA THR A 249 -20.07 67.23 -8.48
C THR A 249 -21.08 66.63 -7.47
N THR A 250 -20.76 66.64 -6.16
CA THR A 250 -21.68 66.73 -5.01
C THR A 250 -22.66 65.59 -4.59
N THR A 251 -22.35 65.03 -3.42
CA THR A 251 -23.12 65.01 -2.14
C THR A 251 -24.29 64.05 -1.85
N THR A 252 -24.23 63.49 -0.62
CA THR A 252 -25.31 63.25 0.39
C THR A 252 -26.42 62.26 0.03
N GLU A 253 -27.04 61.49 0.93
CA GLU A 253 -26.93 61.09 2.34
C GLU A 253 -28.16 60.18 2.60
N ILE A 254 -28.22 59.55 3.78
CA ILE A 254 -29.41 59.04 4.50
C ILE A 254 -29.89 57.59 4.24
N GLU A 255 -29.64 56.77 5.26
CA GLU A 255 -30.57 55.94 6.08
C GLU A 255 -31.86 55.41 5.39
N THR A 256 -32.37 54.19 5.61
CA THR A 256 -32.85 53.67 6.90
C THR A 256 -33.39 52.22 6.71
N ALA A 257 -33.18 51.39 7.73
CA ALA A 257 -34.03 50.31 8.29
C ALA A 257 -34.96 49.41 7.41
N SER A 258 -34.70 48.11 7.52
CA SER A 258 -35.61 47.03 7.95
C SER A 258 -36.99 46.85 7.28
N SER A 259 -37.21 45.70 6.63
CA SER A 259 -38.12 44.66 7.14
C SER A 259 -38.24 43.46 6.21
N SER A 260 -38.39 42.31 6.86
CA SER A 260 -38.84 41.01 6.38
C SER A 260 -40.07 41.05 5.48
N ILE A 261 -40.17 40.10 4.54
CA ILE A 261 -41.31 39.18 4.29
C ILE A 261 -41.07 38.46 2.93
N SER A 262 -40.85 37.15 2.97
CA SER A 262 -41.17 36.20 1.88
C SER A 262 -42.70 35.96 1.90
N PRO A 263 -43.40 35.43 0.86
CA PRO A 263 -42.88 34.60 -0.23
C PRO A 263 -43.52 34.89 -1.61
N SER A 264 -42.91 34.43 -2.70
CA SER A 264 -43.68 33.89 -3.83
C SER A 264 -42.80 33.22 -4.88
N THR A 265 -43.26 32.03 -5.22
CA THR A 265 -42.96 31.22 -6.39
C THR A 265 -43.07 32.04 -7.68
N SER A 266 -41.99 32.13 -8.44
CA SER A 266 -42.09 32.29 -9.90
C SER A 266 -40.88 31.68 -10.58
N SER A 267 -41.21 30.77 -11.49
CA SER A 267 -40.36 30.13 -12.47
C SER A 267 -39.66 31.15 -13.36
N ASN A 268 -38.33 31.10 -13.41
CA ASN A 268 -37.57 31.61 -14.55
C ASN A 268 -36.56 30.57 -14.99
N SER A 269 -36.80 30.05 -16.19
CA SER A 269 -35.93 29.18 -16.96
C SER A 269 -34.72 29.96 -17.45
N CYS A 270 -33.51 29.48 -17.16
CA CYS A 270 -32.33 29.77 -17.95
C CYS A 270 -31.54 28.46 -18.07
N GLY A 271 -31.42 27.96 -19.30
CA GLY A 271 -30.84 26.66 -19.61
C GLY A 271 -29.41 26.55 -19.14
N THR A 272 -29.15 25.50 -18.38
CA THR A 272 -27.81 24.95 -18.14
C THR A 272 -27.82 23.55 -18.72
N ASP A 273 -26.94 23.30 -19.68
CA ASP A 273 -26.67 21.98 -20.23
C ASP A 273 -26.40 20.99 -19.09
N ALA A 274 -27.35 20.09 -18.87
CA ALA A 274 -27.19 18.97 -17.97
C ALA A 274 -26.27 17.95 -18.64
N LEU A 275 -24.96 18.08 -18.42
CA LEU A 275 -24.12 16.89 -18.40
C LEU A 275 -24.59 16.07 -17.21
N ASN A 276 -25.34 15.01 -17.50
CA ASN A 276 -25.74 14.00 -16.52
C ASN A 276 -24.45 13.44 -15.90
N GLU A 277 -24.13 13.90 -14.69
CA GLU A 277 -23.06 13.33 -13.89
C GLU A 277 -23.54 11.94 -13.47
N VAL A 278 -23.16 10.93 -14.25
CA VAL A 278 -23.38 9.53 -13.88
C VAL A 278 -22.54 9.30 -12.63
N GLY A 279 -23.20 8.98 -11.52
CA GLY A 279 -22.53 8.65 -10.26
C GLY A 279 -21.54 7.52 -10.50
N ILE A 280 -20.34 7.63 -9.92
CA ILE A 280 -19.31 6.60 -10.05
C ILE A 280 -19.83 5.25 -9.52
N GLU A 281 -20.78 5.27 -8.58
CA GLU A 281 -21.50 4.10 -8.10
C GLU A 281 -22.35 3.42 -9.20
N ASP A 282 -23.05 4.19 -10.03
CA ASP A 282 -23.89 3.64 -11.11
C ASP A 282 -23.04 2.99 -12.21
N ILE A 283 -21.82 3.49 -12.44
CA ILE A 283 -20.85 2.89 -13.36
C ILE A 283 -20.37 1.53 -12.84
N TYR A 284 -20.14 1.41 -11.54
CA TYR A 284 -19.70 0.16 -10.91
C TYR A 284 -20.78 -0.91 -10.98
N ASP A 285 -22.04 -0.56 -10.71
CA ASP A 285 -23.14 -1.50 -10.78
C ASP A 285 -23.39 -1.98 -12.21
N HIS A 286 -23.28 -1.09 -13.20
CA HIS A 286 -23.47 -1.47 -14.60
C HIS A 286 -22.33 -2.33 -15.15
N LEU A 287 -21.07 -2.06 -14.74
CA LEU A 287 -19.93 -2.91 -15.08
C LEU A 287 -20.04 -4.28 -14.41
N SER A 288 -20.54 -4.34 -13.17
CA SER A 288 -20.80 -5.60 -12.46
C SER A 288 -21.81 -6.44 -13.23
N GLU A 289 -22.92 -5.84 -13.68
CA GLU A 289 -23.96 -6.52 -14.43
C GLU A 289 -23.47 -7.06 -15.79
N ILE A 290 -22.67 -6.28 -16.52
CA ILE A 290 -22.07 -6.69 -17.80
C ILE A 290 -21.07 -7.85 -17.61
N ILE A 291 -20.28 -7.85 -16.54
CA ILE A 291 -19.32 -8.92 -16.25
C ILE A 291 -20.05 -10.21 -15.85
N PHE A 292 -21.12 -10.12 -15.05
CA PHE A 292 -21.90 -11.28 -14.64
C PHE A 292 -22.72 -11.88 -15.78
N THR A 293 -23.22 -11.07 -16.71
CA THR A 293 -24.02 -11.56 -17.85
C THR A 293 -23.12 -12.24 -18.90
N ASN A 294 -21.90 -11.74 -19.12
CA ASN A 294 -20.96 -12.35 -20.06
C ASN A 294 -20.38 -13.69 -19.59
N GLN A 295 -20.30 -13.95 -18.29
CA GLN A 295 -19.81 -15.25 -17.78
C GLN A 295 -20.85 -16.37 -17.84
N VAL A 296 -22.14 -16.06 -17.96
CA VAL A 296 -23.21 -17.05 -18.13
C VAL A 296 -23.37 -17.45 -19.60
N GLY A 297 -23.07 -16.53 -20.55
CA GLY A 297 -23.17 -16.80 -21.99
C GLY A 297 -22.11 -17.75 -22.56
N THR A 298 -20.90 -17.82 -21.97
CA THR A 298 -19.80 -18.65 -22.48
C THR A 298 -19.73 -20.08 -21.92
N ARG A 299 -20.75 -20.54 -21.18
CA ARG A 299 -20.72 -21.87 -20.52
C ARG A 299 -21.79 -22.87 -20.96
N ILE A 300 -22.45 -22.65 -22.11
CA ILE A 300 -23.47 -23.58 -22.62
C ILE A 300 -23.34 -23.85 -24.13
N GLU A 301 -22.14 -24.14 -24.62
CA GLU A 301 -21.97 -24.85 -25.91
C GLU A 301 -20.81 -25.83 -25.81
N GLY A 302 -21.06 -27.00 -25.22
CA GLY A 302 -20.02 -28.01 -25.06
C GLY A 302 -20.46 -29.30 -24.38
N THR A 303 -21.72 -29.71 -24.51
CA THR A 303 -22.18 -31.01 -24.02
C THR A 303 -23.04 -31.68 -25.08
N LEU A 304 -22.39 -32.18 -26.13
CA LEU A 304 -23.03 -33.09 -27.09
C LEU A 304 -22.79 -34.52 -26.61
N PHE A 305 -23.85 -35.06 -26.01
CA PHE A 305 -24.09 -36.47 -25.74
C PHE A 305 -23.75 -37.35 -26.94
N HIS A 306 -23.08 -38.48 -26.71
CA HIS A 306 -23.35 -39.70 -27.46
C HIS A 306 -23.19 -40.94 -26.56
N PRO A 307 -24.12 -41.92 -26.66
CA PRO A 307 -24.18 -43.07 -25.75
C PRO A 307 -23.31 -44.25 -26.22
N MET A 308 -22.97 -45.10 -25.25
CA MET A 308 -22.38 -46.44 -25.42
C MET A 308 -23.14 -47.30 -26.43
N PRO A 309 -22.42 -48.24 -27.07
CA PRO A 309 -22.54 -49.64 -26.65
C PRO A 309 -21.25 -50.25 -26.07
#